data_AF-A0A349Y6Q7-F1
#
_entry.id   AF-A0A349Y6Q7-F1
#
_cell.length_a   1.000
_cell.length_b   1.000
_cell.length_c   1.000
_cell.angle_alpha   90.00
_cell.angle_beta   90.00
_cell.angle_gamma   90.00
#
_symmetry.space_group_name_H-M   'P 1'
#
loop_
_entity.id
_entity.type
_entity.pdbx_description
1 polymer ?
#
loop_
_entity_poly.entity_id
_entity_poly.type
_entity_poly.pdbx_seq_one_letter_code
_entity_poly.pdbx_strand_id
1 'polypeptide(L)'
;PLGHLPPARMAGGRSWWVVELADEAALRALTPDWHAVATLAEATDSMGVFAYARSQGQAWDLAVRAFVGNGRRFEDAASGAANAVLAAWLDSRDALPGTAHGYVVSQGREVGHDARLTLRIDDHGDVWSGGQVQTVIRGTLDW
;
A
#
# COMPACT_ATOMS: atom_id res chain seq x y z
N PRO A 1 -13.62 -10.68 2.83
CA PRO A 1 -13.06 -11.61 3.84
C PRO A 1 -11.60 -11.28 4.12
N LEU A 2 -11.09 -11.55 5.33
CA LEU A 2 -9.68 -11.35 5.65
C LEU A 2 -8.81 -12.44 5.01
N GLY A 3 -7.55 -12.09 4.74
CA GLY A 3 -6.52 -12.99 4.25
C GLY A 3 -5.85 -13.82 5.36
N HIS A 4 -4.67 -14.34 5.06
CA HIS A 4 -3.95 -15.27 5.94
C HIS A 4 -3.23 -14.54 7.07
N LEU A 5 -2.59 -13.41 6.78
CA LEU A 5 -1.86 -12.65 7.77
C LEU A 5 -2.82 -11.79 8.61
N PRO A 6 -2.64 -11.75 9.94
CA PRO A 6 -3.50 -10.95 10.80
C PRO A 6 -3.27 -9.46 10.54
N PRO A 7 -4.30 -8.61 10.77
CA PRO A 7 -4.10 -7.18 10.81
C PRO A 7 -2.96 -6.79 11.76
N ALA A 8 -2.13 -5.86 11.33
CA ALA A 8 -0.97 -5.43 12.12
C ALA A 8 -0.77 -3.92 12.02
N ARG A 9 -0.04 -3.36 12.98
CA ARG A 9 0.39 -1.98 12.92
C ARG A 9 1.80 -1.92 12.37
N MET A 10 1.95 -1.28 11.21
CA MET A 10 3.21 -1.04 10.53
C MET A 10 3.72 0.36 10.90
N ALA A 11 5.03 0.52 11.15
CA ALA A 11 5.64 1.81 11.46
C ALA A 11 6.99 1.97 10.73
N GLY A 12 7.09 3.00 9.88
CA GLY A 12 8.31 3.35 9.13
C GLY A 12 8.24 4.79 8.65
N GLY A 13 8.24 5.73 9.60
CA GLY A 13 7.96 7.15 9.38
C GLY A 13 6.55 7.51 9.79
N ARG A 14 5.55 7.11 8.99
CA ARG A 14 4.12 7.19 9.37
C ARG A 14 3.59 5.79 9.68
N SER A 15 2.72 5.67 10.67
CA SER A 15 2.15 4.37 11.04
C SER A 15 0.84 4.08 10.31
N TRP A 16 0.60 2.80 9.97
CA TRP A 16 -0.59 2.33 9.26
C TRP A 16 -1.11 1.04 9.88
N TRP A 17 -2.42 0.84 9.87
CA TRP A 17 -3.00 -0.49 10.09
C TRP A 17 -3.02 -1.25 8.77
N VAL A 18 -2.19 -2.28 8.65
CA VAL A 18 -2.20 -3.15 7.48
C VAL A 18 -3.25 -4.25 7.63
N VAL A 19 -3.97 -4.54 6.55
CA VAL A 19 -4.99 -5.59 6.52
C VAL A 19 -4.86 -6.38 5.22
N GLU A 20 -4.61 -7.68 5.31
CA GLU A 20 -4.71 -8.58 4.16
C GLU A 20 -6.17 -8.99 3.93
N LEU A 21 -6.60 -8.95 2.68
CA LEU A 21 -7.89 -9.45 2.22
C LEU A 21 -7.68 -10.76 1.45
N ALA A 22 -8.70 -11.61 1.46
CA ALA A 22 -8.64 -12.95 0.90
C ALA A 22 -8.33 -12.96 -0.61
N ASP A 23 -8.82 -11.98 -1.35
CA ASP A 23 -8.64 -11.89 -2.80
C ASP A 23 -8.73 -10.43 -3.30
N GLU A 24 -8.19 -10.21 -4.50
CA GLU A 24 -8.19 -8.91 -5.14
C GLU A 24 -9.60 -8.38 -5.41
N ALA A 25 -10.56 -9.22 -5.81
CA ALA A 25 -11.92 -8.76 -6.12
C ALA A 25 -12.59 -8.14 -4.88
N ALA A 26 -12.44 -8.77 -3.72
CA ALA A 26 -12.92 -8.25 -2.44
C ALA A 26 -12.27 -6.91 -2.06
N LEU A 27 -10.96 -6.76 -2.28
CA LEU A 27 -10.25 -5.50 -2.04
C LEU A 27 -10.77 -4.36 -2.93
N ARG A 28 -10.87 -4.64 -4.22
CA ARG A 28 -11.27 -3.67 -5.24
C ARG A 28 -12.72 -3.22 -5.05
N ALA A 29 -13.59 -4.11 -4.55
CA ALA A 29 -14.99 -3.81 -4.25
C ALA A 29 -15.23 -3.04 -2.93
N LEU A 30 -14.20 -2.83 -2.10
CA LEU A 30 -14.40 -2.13 -0.82
C LEU A 30 -14.96 -0.71 -1.03
N THR A 31 -15.95 -0.37 -0.22
CA THR A 31 -16.36 1.01 0.02
C THR A 31 -15.99 1.33 1.46
N PRO A 32 -14.99 2.20 1.70
CA PRO A 32 -14.51 2.45 3.06
C PRO A 32 -15.56 3.19 3.88
N ASP A 33 -15.82 2.70 5.10
CA ASP A 33 -16.48 3.49 6.12
C ASP A 33 -15.49 4.55 6.63
N TRP A 34 -15.59 5.74 6.04
CA TRP A 34 -14.69 6.85 6.35
C TRP A 34 -14.77 7.32 7.80
N HIS A 35 -15.90 7.11 8.49
CA HIS A 35 -16.00 7.45 9.90
C HIS A 35 -15.22 6.44 10.73
N ALA A 36 -15.42 5.14 10.48
CA ALA A 36 -14.68 4.09 11.19
C ALA A 36 -13.16 4.18 10.95
N VAL A 37 -12.73 4.45 9.71
CA VAL A 37 -11.31 4.63 9.37
C VAL A 37 -10.71 5.83 10.11
N ALA A 38 -11.42 6.96 10.17
CA ALA A 38 -10.96 8.14 10.91
C ALA A 38 -10.87 7.88 12.41
N THR A 39 -11.91 7.29 13.00
CA THR A 39 -11.94 6.93 14.43
C THR A 39 -10.78 6.01 14.80
N LEU A 40 -10.48 4.98 13.98
CA LEU A 40 -9.33 4.10 14.19
C LEU A 40 -8.01 4.88 14.08
N ALA A 41 -7.88 5.72 13.06
CA ALA A 41 -6.67 6.47 12.80
C ALA A 41 -6.34 7.43 13.94
N GLU A 42 -7.33 8.18 14.43
CA GLU A 42 -7.22 9.10 15.57
C GLU A 42 -6.92 8.36 16.87
N ALA A 43 -7.70 7.32 17.20
CA ALA A 43 -7.55 6.58 18.44
C ALA A 43 -6.20 5.85 18.56
N THR A 44 -5.58 5.54 17.42
CA THR A 44 -4.30 4.83 17.39
C THR A 44 -3.11 5.69 17.00
N ASP A 45 -3.29 6.96 16.63
CA ASP A 45 -2.24 7.80 16.03
C ASP A 45 -1.59 7.13 14.80
N SER A 46 -2.44 6.69 13.87
CA SER A 46 -2.04 6.14 12.58
C SER A 46 -2.57 7.00 11.43
N MET A 47 -2.11 6.74 10.21
CA MET A 47 -2.65 7.37 9.01
C MET A 47 -4.06 6.88 8.69
N GLY A 48 -4.33 5.61 8.98
CA GLY A 48 -5.55 4.91 8.61
C GLY A 48 -5.27 3.46 8.25
N VAL A 49 -5.97 2.94 7.25
CA VAL A 49 -5.94 1.52 6.86
C VAL A 49 -5.23 1.35 5.53
N PHE A 50 -4.23 0.46 5.51
CA PHE A 50 -3.48 0.04 4.34
C PHE A 50 -3.90 -1.39 3.98
N ALA A 51 -4.90 -1.51 3.12
CA ALA A 51 -5.48 -2.80 2.75
C ALA A 51 -4.78 -3.35 1.51
N TYR A 52 -4.49 -4.65 1.50
CA TYR A 52 -3.89 -5.30 0.34
C TYR A 52 -4.46 -6.70 0.12
N ALA A 53 -4.29 -7.22 -1.09
CA ALA A 53 -4.63 -8.59 -1.45
C ALA A 53 -3.61 -9.11 -2.45
N ARG A 54 -3.44 -10.43 -2.45
CA ARG A 54 -2.61 -11.13 -3.44
C ARG A 54 -3.33 -11.22 -4.78
N SER A 55 -2.58 -11.10 -5.86
CA SER A 55 -3.05 -11.15 -7.23
C SER A 55 -2.45 -12.36 -7.95
N GLN A 56 -3.25 -13.03 -8.79
CA GLN A 56 -2.80 -14.17 -9.60
C GLN A 56 -3.11 -13.92 -11.08
N GLY A 57 -2.17 -14.29 -11.97
CA GLY A 57 -2.32 -14.12 -13.42
C GLY A 57 -2.33 -12.65 -13.87
N GLN A 58 -1.84 -11.73 -13.04
CA GLN A 58 -1.75 -10.30 -13.33
C GLN A 58 -0.29 -9.89 -13.56
N ALA A 59 -0.08 -8.69 -14.10
CA ALA A 59 1.24 -8.05 -14.19
C ALA A 59 1.73 -7.47 -12.84
N TRP A 60 1.00 -7.74 -11.76
CA TRP A 60 1.32 -7.34 -10.39
C TRP A 60 1.04 -8.48 -9.44
N ASP A 61 1.76 -8.48 -8.33
CA ASP A 61 1.69 -9.51 -7.32
C ASP A 61 0.72 -9.13 -6.20
N LEU A 62 0.62 -7.82 -5.89
CA LEU A 62 -0.30 -7.28 -4.90
C LEU A 62 -1.17 -6.16 -5.47
N ALA A 63 -2.44 -6.18 -5.11
CA ALA A 63 -3.32 -5.03 -5.19
C ALA A 63 -3.35 -4.33 -3.83
N VAL A 64 -3.30 -3.00 -3.81
CA VAL A 64 -3.22 -2.18 -2.59
C VAL A 64 -4.19 -1.01 -2.66
N ARG A 65 -4.78 -0.67 -1.50
CA ARG A 65 -5.60 0.51 -1.26
C ARG A 65 -5.23 1.16 0.06
N ALA A 66 -5.09 2.49 0.06
CA ALA A 66 -4.59 3.25 1.21
C ALA A 66 -5.63 4.28 1.67
N PHE A 67 -6.41 3.92 2.68
CA PHE A 67 -7.47 4.76 3.24
C PHE A 67 -6.91 5.67 4.32
N VAL A 68 -6.73 6.95 4.02
CA VAL A 68 -6.27 7.96 4.98
C VAL A 68 -7.47 8.45 5.78
N GLY A 69 -7.39 8.31 7.11
CA GLY A 69 -8.41 8.77 8.06
C GLY A 69 -7.95 9.92 8.95
N ASN A 70 -6.65 10.01 9.24
CA ASN A 70 -6.10 11.03 10.13
C ASN A 70 -5.94 12.38 9.40
N GLY A 71 -6.61 13.41 9.90
CA GLY A 71 -6.70 14.72 9.27
C GLY A 71 -7.73 14.74 8.14
N ARG A 72 -7.29 14.55 6.89
CA ARG A 72 -8.19 14.54 5.72
C ARG A 72 -8.58 13.11 5.36
N ARG A 73 -9.86 12.90 5.05
CA ARG A 73 -10.39 11.60 4.61
C ARG A 73 -10.30 11.49 3.10
N PHE A 74 -9.45 10.60 2.60
CA PHE A 74 -9.29 10.30 1.18
C PHE A 74 -8.55 8.98 0.98
N GLU A 75 -8.57 8.46 -0.24
CA GLU A 75 -7.75 7.32 -0.63
C GLU A 75 -6.51 7.81 -1.38
N ASP A 76 -5.33 7.43 -0.90
CA ASP A 76 -4.06 7.79 -1.52
C ASP A 76 -3.81 6.92 -2.76
N ALA A 77 -3.59 7.58 -3.90
CA ALA A 77 -3.43 6.92 -5.19
C ALA A 77 -2.11 6.13 -5.30
N ALA A 78 -1.06 6.57 -4.59
CA ALA A 78 0.25 5.91 -4.63
C ALA A 78 1.08 6.22 -3.37
N SER A 79 1.37 5.20 -2.56
CA SER A 79 2.07 5.38 -1.28
C SER A 79 3.40 4.60 -1.26
N GLY A 80 4.46 5.17 -1.82
CA GLY A 80 5.77 4.49 -1.93
C GLY A 80 6.36 4.04 -0.59
N ALA A 81 6.35 4.92 0.41
CA ALA A 81 6.87 4.62 1.75
C ALA A 81 6.03 3.55 2.47
N ALA A 82 4.69 3.60 2.37
CA ALA A 82 3.83 2.60 3.00
C ALA A 82 4.02 1.21 2.37
N ASN A 83 4.19 1.14 1.04
CA ASN A 83 4.51 -0.11 0.36
C ASN A 83 5.91 -0.65 0.74
N ALA A 84 6.88 0.22 1.02
CA ALA A 84 8.19 -0.23 1.52
C ALA A 84 8.05 -0.87 2.91
N VAL A 85 7.26 -0.28 3.82
CA VAL A 85 7.01 -0.89 5.13
C VAL A 85 6.19 -2.18 5.00
N LEU A 86 5.24 -2.25 4.06
CA LEU A 86 4.54 -3.50 3.72
C LEU A 86 5.53 -4.59 3.28
N ALA A 87 6.51 -4.26 2.43
CA ALA A 87 7.53 -5.22 2.00
C ALA A 87 8.33 -5.76 3.18
N ALA A 88 8.83 -4.88 4.07
CA ALA A 88 9.54 -5.28 5.28
C ALA A 88 8.67 -6.14 6.21
N TRP A 89 7.38 -5.82 6.35
CA TRP A 89 6.47 -6.62 7.16
C TRP A 89 6.21 -7.99 6.54
N LEU A 90 5.98 -8.09 5.23
CA LEU A 90 5.81 -9.37 4.54
C LEU A 90 7.07 -10.25 4.62
N ASP A 91 8.25 -9.65 4.50
CA ASP A 91 9.53 -10.33 4.68
C ASP A 91 9.69 -10.90 6.09
N SER A 92 9.38 -10.09 7.12
CA SER A 92 9.37 -10.54 8.53
C SER A 92 8.40 -11.69 8.84
N ARG A 93 7.52 -12.03 7.88
CA ARG A 93 6.52 -13.09 7.97
C ARG A 93 6.77 -14.24 7.01
N ASP A 94 7.92 -14.26 6.32
CA ASP A 94 8.24 -15.22 5.26
C ASP A 94 7.13 -15.28 4.18
N ALA A 95 6.53 -14.12 3.87
CA ALA A 95 5.28 -14.00 3.13
C ALA A 95 5.37 -13.11 1.88
N LEU A 96 6.58 -12.72 1.49
CA LEU A 96 6.82 -11.96 0.26
C LEU A 96 6.24 -12.72 -0.94
N PRO A 97 5.54 -12.02 -1.85
CA PRO A 97 5.15 -12.61 -3.11
C PRO A 97 6.32 -12.60 -4.11
N GLY A 98 6.20 -13.40 -5.17
CA GLY A 98 7.18 -13.42 -6.25
C GLY A 98 8.42 -14.27 -5.97
N THR A 99 9.52 -13.93 -6.64
CA THR A 99 10.82 -14.62 -6.52
C THR A 99 11.84 -13.73 -5.80
N ALA A 100 13.05 -14.23 -5.56
CA ALA A 100 14.13 -13.57 -4.81
C ALA A 100 14.56 -12.15 -5.29
N HIS A 101 13.91 -11.57 -6.30
CA HIS A 101 14.31 -10.31 -6.94
C HIS A 101 13.31 -9.15 -6.77
N GLY A 102 12.18 -9.36 -6.08
CA GLY A 102 11.17 -8.33 -5.81
C GLY A 102 9.80 -8.63 -6.40
N TYR A 103 8.86 -7.70 -6.18
CA TYR A 103 7.45 -7.82 -6.57
C TYR A 103 6.85 -6.48 -7.00
N VAL A 104 5.70 -6.52 -7.67
CA VAL A 104 4.99 -5.35 -8.19
C VAL A 104 3.65 -5.15 -7.48
N VAL A 105 3.35 -3.89 -7.16
CA VAL A 105 2.07 -3.44 -6.58
C VAL A 105 1.26 -2.64 -7.59
N SER A 106 -0.05 -2.84 -7.61
CA SER A 106 -1.05 -1.94 -8.21
C SER A 106 -1.79 -1.16 -7.12
N GLN A 107 -1.73 0.18 -7.15
CA GLN A 107 -2.44 1.05 -6.21
C GLN A 107 -3.22 2.16 -6.94
N GLY A 108 -4.38 2.53 -6.39
CA GLY A 108 -5.11 3.75 -6.78
C GLY A 108 -6.15 3.60 -7.89
N ARG A 109 -6.44 2.38 -8.37
CA ARG A 109 -7.45 2.11 -9.43
C ARG A 109 -8.83 2.63 -9.06
N GLU A 110 -9.16 2.59 -7.78
CA GLU A 110 -10.46 2.99 -7.25
C GLU A 110 -10.64 4.51 -7.21
N VAL A 111 -9.55 5.27 -7.38
CA VAL A 111 -9.54 6.74 -7.47
C VAL A 111 -9.06 7.24 -8.83
N GLY A 112 -9.08 6.39 -9.86
CA GLY A 112 -8.80 6.79 -11.25
C GLY A 112 -7.32 6.79 -11.64
N HIS A 113 -6.45 6.18 -10.84
CA HIS A 113 -5.02 6.04 -11.11
C HIS A 113 -4.61 4.56 -11.17
N ASP A 114 -3.39 4.20 -11.56
CA ASP A 114 -2.91 2.82 -11.42
C ASP A 114 -1.39 2.83 -11.25
N ALA A 115 -0.95 3.29 -10.09
CA ALA A 115 0.47 3.36 -9.79
C ALA A 115 1.06 1.95 -9.71
N ARG A 116 2.11 1.72 -10.50
CA ARG A 116 2.90 0.49 -10.54
C ARG A 116 4.18 0.70 -9.77
N LEU A 117 4.22 0.15 -8.56
CA LEU A 117 5.37 0.26 -7.68
C LEU A 117 6.12 -1.07 -7.67
N THR A 118 7.43 -1.02 -7.89
CA THR A 118 8.33 -2.16 -7.77
C THR A 118 8.99 -2.11 -6.40
N LEU A 119 8.88 -3.21 -5.66
CA LEU A 119 9.47 -3.40 -4.35
C LEU A 119 10.55 -4.46 -4.46
N ARG A 120 11.70 -4.22 -3.84
CA ARG A 120 12.80 -5.18 -3.78
C ARG A 120 13.45 -5.10 -2.41
N ILE A 121 13.81 -6.25 -1.85
CA ILE A 121 14.68 -6.34 -0.68
C ILE A 121 16.04 -6.82 -1.17
N ASP A 122 17.11 -6.15 -0.74
CA ASP A 122 18.46 -6.56 -1.10
C ASP A 122 19.08 -7.52 -0.07
N ASP A 123 20.29 -8.00 -0.36
CA ASP A 123 21.00 -8.97 0.48
C ASP A 123 21.38 -8.41 1.86
N HIS A 124 21.29 -7.09 2.06
CA HIS A 124 21.49 -6.42 3.35
C HIS A 124 20.18 -6.23 4.12
N GLY A 125 19.04 -6.61 3.54
CA GLY A 125 17.71 -6.44 4.13
C GLY A 125 17.10 -5.06 3.88
N ASP A 126 17.73 -4.22 3.05
CA ASP A 126 17.20 -2.90 2.75
C ASP A 126 16.07 -2.96 1.73
N VAL A 127 14.98 -2.23 2.00
CA VAL A 127 13.82 -2.16 1.11
C VAL A 127 13.95 -1.01 0.12
N TRP A 128 13.90 -1.36 -1.16
CA TRP A 128 13.86 -0.43 -2.29
C TRP A 128 12.44 -0.33 -2.84
N SER A 129 11.93 0.89 -2.96
CA SER A 129 10.64 1.20 -3.56
C SER A 129 10.84 2.14 -4.75
N GLY A 130 10.37 1.73 -5.92
CA GLY A 130 10.55 2.46 -7.16
C GLY A 130 9.36 2.31 -8.10
N GLY A 131 9.40 3.00 -9.23
CA GLY A 131 8.37 2.96 -10.26
C GLY A 131 8.71 3.85 -11.44
N GLN A 132 8.01 3.69 -12.55
CA GLN A 132 8.13 4.59 -13.69
C GLN A 132 7.47 5.93 -13.40
N VAL A 133 8.05 7.01 -13.92
CA VAL A 133 7.51 8.36 -13.79
C VAL A 133 7.34 9.00 -15.16
N GLN A 134 6.30 9.83 -15.30
CA GLN A 134 6.06 10.63 -16.49
C GLN A 134 5.97 12.11 -16.07
N THR A 135 6.85 12.95 -16.60
CA THR A 135 6.73 14.39 -16.40
C THR A 135 5.48 14.89 -17.15
N VAL A 136 4.51 15.45 -16.41
CA VAL A 136 3.28 16.03 -16.98
C VAL A 136 3.44 17.53 -17.24
N ILE A 137 4.11 18.24 -16.33
CA ILE A 137 4.38 19.67 -16.44
C ILE A 137 5.87 19.90 -16.26
N ARG A 138 6.46 20.70 -17.15
CA ARG A 138 7.83 21.20 -17.05
C ARG A 138 7.81 22.69 -17.30
N GLY A 139 8.37 23.48 -16.39
CA GLY A 139 8.39 24.93 -16.48
C GLY A 139 9.23 25.56 -15.37
N THR A 140 9.06 26.86 -15.17
CA THR A 140 9.74 27.67 -14.17
C THR A 140 8.71 28.36 -13.27
N LEU A 141 9.08 28.67 -12.03
CA LEU A 141 8.26 29.38 -11.06
C LEU A 141 9.01 30.65 -10.63
N ASP A 142 8.37 31.81 -10.78
CA ASP A 142 8.86 33.06 -10.20
C ASP A 142 8.27 33.21 -8.79
N TRP A 143 9.11 33.59 -7.83
CA TRP A 143 8.75 33.74 -6.42
C TRP A 143 8.83 35.19 -5.97
#